data_AF-A0A6L8BHL9-F1
#
_entry.id   AF-A0A6L8BHL9-F1
#
_cell.length_a   1.000
_cell.length_b   1.000
_cell.length_c   1.000
_cell.angle_alpha   90.00
_cell.angle_beta   90.00
_cell.angle_gamma   90.00
#
_symmetry.space_group_name_H-M   'P 1'
#
loop_
_entity.id
_entity.type
_entity.pdbx_description
1 polymer ?
#
loop_
_entity_poly.entity_id
_entity_poly.type
_entity_poly.pdbx_seq_one_letter_code
_entity_poly.pdbx_strand_id
1 'polypeptide(L)'
;MNAPGRMAIARLIFAVALALVSRAGAHPNLVLTEVGVERIRAELGTIPLLDATLERVKAEVDAEIELGVDTPIPRDFSGGYTHERHKLNFLILQQAGALFQILEDEKYAVYVRDMLFQYEAMYKNLPLHPQERSYARGKLFWQCLNDSNWLVYVSQAYDAIHDWLPEEERQTLEQNLFRPFADFISVENPQFFNRVHNHSTWGSAAVGMIGLVMEDEELVQRALYGIQDDGLGVGATDDDGGFIRVEGQRAGFLANLEEPFSPDGYYTEGPYYQRYAMYPFLVFAQSLHNVMPDMNIFEHKNGVLLKGVDALLQLSDANGEFFPLNDAQKGMTYHSRELVTAVDIAYLVGGEDPQLLSIAEEQGQVLLDDAGFSVAAAIRDGRAQPFEKSSINLTDGANGQQGGVAVLRQGDEDLTLVFKYAAQGLSHGHYDKLSFSLYEKGDEVLQDYGMARFVNIEQKGGGNYLTENTTWAKQTIAHNTLVQNETSHFEG
;
A
#
# COMPACT_ATOMS: atom_id res chain seq x y z
N MET A 1 -28.56 -21.34 -69.95
CA MET A 1 -28.77 -19.90 -70.14
C MET A 1 -28.96 -19.25 -68.77
N ASN A 2 -28.01 -18.37 -68.44
CA ASN A 2 -28.04 -17.24 -67.51
C ASN A 2 -28.21 -17.47 -65.99
N ALA A 3 -27.03 -17.60 -65.37
CA ALA A 3 -26.52 -16.97 -64.13
C ALA A 3 -27.46 -16.61 -62.96
N PRO A 4 -27.16 -17.05 -61.72
CA PRO A 4 -27.69 -16.46 -60.50
C PRO A 4 -26.78 -15.34 -59.96
N GLY A 5 -27.43 -14.34 -59.35
CA GLY A 5 -26.82 -13.12 -58.85
C GLY A 5 -26.19 -13.24 -57.45
N ARG A 6 -25.11 -12.47 -57.30
CA ARG A 6 -24.65 -11.69 -56.14
C ARG A 6 -24.90 -12.28 -54.73
N MET A 7 -23.83 -12.83 -54.16
CA MET A 7 -23.61 -12.97 -52.73
C MET A 7 -23.70 -11.63 -52.02
N ALA A 8 -24.65 -11.49 -51.09
CA ALA A 8 -24.57 -10.55 -49.98
C ALA A 8 -24.13 -11.34 -48.74
N ILE A 9 -22.90 -11.10 -48.28
CA ILE A 9 -22.38 -11.63 -47.02
C ILE A 9 -23.00 -10.78 -45.91
N ALA A 10 -24.03 -11.30 -45.25
CA ALA A 10 -24.52 -10.74 -44.00
C ALA A 10 -23.63 -11.26 -42.86
N ARG A 11 -22.77 -10.40 -42.32
CA ARG A 11 -22.06 -10.63 -41.06
C ARG A 11 -23.09 -10.52 -39.93
N LEU A 12 -23.49 -11.66 -39.36
CA LEU A 12 -24.25 -11.72 -38.13
C LEU A 12 -23.26 -11.52 -36.97
N ILE A 13 -23.12 -10.29 -36.49
CA ILE A 13 -22.44 -9.99 -35.22
C ILE A 13 -23.40 -10.42 -34.12
N PHE A 14 -23.12 -11.56 -33.50
CA PHE A 14 -23.82 -12.00 -32.30
C PHE A 14 -23.19 -11.24 -31.12
N ALA A 15 -23.79 -10.11 -30.77
CA ALA A 15 -23.49 -9.43 -29.50
C ALA A 15 -24.04 -10.31 -28.38
N VAL A 16 -23.17 -11.09 -27.74
CA VAL A 16 -23.47 -11.70 -26.45
C VAL A 16 -23.37 -10.57 -25.43
N ALA A 17 -24.51 -9.95 -25.13
CA ALA A 17 -24.66 -9.20 -23.89
C ALA A 17 -24.69 -10.24 -22.76
N LEU A 18 -23.54 -10.49 -22.13
CA LEU A 18 -23.51 -11.09 -20.81
C LEU A 18 -24.14 -10.04 -19.88
N ALA A 19 -25.43 -10.19 -19.59
CA ALA A 19 -26.00 -9.60 -18.40
C ALA A 19 -25.38 -10.34 -17.21
N LEU A 20 -24.24 -9.82 -16.73
CA LEU A 20 -23.79 -10.09 -15.36
C LEU A 20 -24.92 -9.57 -14.48
N VAL A 21 -25.74 -10.48 -13.98
CA VAL A 21 -26.59 -10.18 -12.83
C VAL A 21 -25.61 -9.96 -11.70
N SER A 22 -25.30 -8.70 -11.39
CA SER A 22 -24.66 -8.33 -10.14
C SER A 22 -25.56 -8.85 -9.03
N ARG A 23 -25.14 -9.93 -8.38
CA ARG A 23 -25.56 -10.13 -6.99
C ARG A 23 -24.87 -9.00 -6.26
N ALA A 24 -25.62 -8.00 -5.80
CA ALA A 24 -25.11 -7.09 -4.79
C ALA A 24 -24.49 -7.95 -3.69
N GLY A 25 -23.19 -7.77 -3.46
CA GLY A 25 -22.47 -8.55 -2.47
C GLY A 25 -22.97 -8.17 -1.08
N ALA A 26 -23.14 -9.13 -0.18
CA ALA A 26 -23.29 -8.79 1.23
C ALA A 26 -21.96 -8.16 1.72
N HIS A 27 -22.05 -7.22 2.65
CA HIS A 27 -20.89 -6.58 3.26
C HIS A 27 -20.64 -7.11 4.67
N PRO A 28 -19.38 -7.21 5.14
CA PRO A 28 -18.16 -6.81 4.46
C PRO A 28 -17.70 -7.79 3.37
N ASN A 29 -17.04 -7.27 2.33
CA ASN A 29 -16.51 -8.09 1.23
C ASN A 29 -15.16 -7.61 0.67
N LEU A 30 -14.52 -6.60 1.28
CA LEU A 30 -13.17 -6.18 0.91
C LEU A 30 -12.10 -7.12 1.49
N VAL A 31 -11.48 -6.76 2.62
CA VAL A 31 -10.43 -7.56 3.28
C VAL A 31 -11.01 -8.52 4.32
N LEU A 32 -12.08 -8.08 4.99
CA LEU A 32 -12.98 -8.91 5.77
C LEU A 32 -14.09 -9.44 4.87
N THR A 33 -14.44 -10.70 5.01
CA THR A 33 -15.62 -11.29 4.36
C THR A 33 -16.63 -11.78 5.39
N GLU A 34 -17.92 -11.87 5.03
CA GLU A 34 -18.95 -12.48 5.90
C GLU A 34 -18.52 -13.89 6.39
N VAL A 35 -17.98 -14.71 5.49
CA VAL A 35 -17.48 -16.06 5.82
C VAL A 35 -16.27 -15.99 6.76
N GLY A 36 -15.36 -15.05 6.55
CA GLY A 36 -14.22 -14.82 7.44
C GLY A 36 -14.65 -14.41 8.85
N VAL A 37 -15.61 -13.49 8.94
CA VAL A 37 -16.20 -13.05 10.21
C VAL A 37 -16.85 -14.22 10.95
N GLU A 38 -17.64 -15.06 10.26
CA GLU A 38 -18.23 -16.26 10.85
C GLU A 38 -17.17 -17.20 11.44
N ARG A 39 -16.06 -17.42 10.71
CA ARG A 39 -14.95 -18.28 11.17
C ARG A 39 -14.24 -17.70 12.40
N ILE A 40 -13.90 -16.41 12.35
CA ILE A 40 -13.26 -15.72 13.48
C ILE A 40 -14.13 -15.86 14.72
N ARG A 41 -15.42 -15.56 14.60
CA ARG A 41 -16.38 -15.61 15.71
C ARG A 41 -16.54 -17.00 16.30
N ALA A 42 -16.54 -18.04 15.47
CA ALA A 42 -16.67 -19.42 15.93
C ALA A 42 -15.47 -19.89 16.78
N GLU A 43 -14.31 -19.26 16.63
CA GLU A 43 -13.05 -19.69 17.26
C GLU A 43 -12.47 -18.66 18.26
N LEU A 44 -13.22 -17.62 18.61
CA LEU A 44 -12.82 -16.65 19.64
C LEU A 44 -12.46 -17.35 20.96
N GLY A 45 -11.34 -16.92 21.55
CA GLY A 45 -10.80 -17.49 22.79
C GLY A 45 -10.06 -18.82 22.59
N THR A 46 -9.89 -19.29 21.35
CA THR A 46 -9.18 -20.54 21.04
C THR A 46 -7.93 -20.35 20.19
N ILE A 47 -7.64 -19.12 19.73
CA ILE A 47 -6.51 -18.80 18.85
C ILE A 47 -5.68 -17.71 19.54
N PRO A 48 -4.67 -18.08 20.35
CA PRO A 48 -4.00 -17.14 21.27
C PRO A 48 -3.44 -15.87 20.61
N LEU A 49 -2.85 -15.96 19.42
CA LEU A 49 -2.27 -14.81 18.71
C LEU A 49 -3.35 -13.83 18.21
N LEU A 50 -4.46 -14.37 17.68
CA LEU A 50 -5.60 -13.57 17.24
C LEU A 50 -6.31 -12.94 18.45
N ASP A 51 -6.51 -13.70 19.52
CA ASP A 51 -7.16 -13.24 20.75
C ASP A 51 -6.36 -12.10 21.41
N ALA A 52 -5.03 -12.25 21.51
CA ALA A 52 -4.17 -11.19 22.04
C ALA A 52 -4.17 -9.92 21.17
N THR A 53 -4.22 -10.09 19.83
CA THR A 53 -4.38 -8.97 18.89
C THR A 53 -5.72 -8.27 19.12
N LEU A 54 -6.81 -9.04 19.20
CA LEU A 54 -8.16 -8.55 19.43
C LEU A 54 -8.27 -7.78 20.74
N GLU A 55 -7.73 -8.30 21.84
CA GLU A 55 -7.74 -7.64 23.15
C GLU A 55 -7.00 -6.28 23.12
N ARG A 56 -5.83 -6.23 22.47
CA ARG A 56 -5.05 -4.99 22.34
C ARG A 56 -5.78 -3.95 21.51
N VAL A 57 -6.28 -4.33 20.33
CA VAL A 57 -7.01 -3.43 19.43
C VAL A 57 -8.30 -2.95 20.09
N LYS A 58 -9.01 -3.84 20.80
CA LYS A 58 -10.19 -3.48 21.58
C LYS A 58 -9.88 -2.42 22.64
N ALA A 59 -8.80 -2.58 23.40
CA ALA A 59 -8.41 -1.61 24.42
C ALA A 59 -8.06 -0.23 23.82
N GLU A 60 -7.39 -0.22 22.67
CA GLU A 60 -7.05 1.01 21.94
C GLU A 60 -8.30 1.73 21.44
N VAL A 61 -9.19 1.02 20.74
CA VAL A 61 -10.43 1.59 20.20
C VAL A 61 -11.39 2.03 21.32
N ASP A 62 -11.52 1.26 22.40
CA ASP A 62 -12.36 1.64 23.55
C ASP A 62 -11.89 2.96 24.17
N ALA A 63 -10.57 3.16 24.32
CA ALA A 63 -10.01 4.40 24.85
C ALA A 63 -10.30 5.60 23.93
N GLU A 64 -10.26 5.41 22.61
CA GLU A 64 -10.58 6.47 21.64
C GLU A 64 -12.08 6.80 21.60
N ILE A 65 -12.94 5.79 21.77
CA ILE A 65 -14.39 5.99 21.94
C ILE A 65 -14.67 6.85 23.19
N GLU A 66 -13.98 6.60 24.30
CA GLU A 66 -14.12 7.38 25.53
C GLU A 66 -13.67 8.84 25.38
N LEU A 67 -12.65 9.11 24.57
CA LEU A 67 -12.20 10.46 24.23
C LEU A 67 -13.21 11.20 23.35
N GLY A 68 -13.97 10.46 22.56
CA GLY A 68 -14.96 10.98 21.62
C GLY A 68 -14.36 11.35 20.27
N VAL A 69 -15.24 11.58 19.31
CA VAL A 69 -14.86 11.87 17.92
C VAL A 69 -14.30 13.30 17.82
N ASP A 70 -13.04 13.41 17.37
CA ASP A 70 -12.35 14.66 17.08
C ASP A 70 -11.86 14.71 15.63
N THR A 71 -12.53 15.51 14.78
CA THR A 71 -12.13 15.78 13.40
C THR A 71 -11.77 17.26 13.22
N PRO A 72 -10.55 17.69 13.61
CA PRO A 72 -10.18 19.10 13.59
C PRO A 72 -10.09 19.62 12.15
N ILE A 73 -10.27 20.94 11.95
CA ILE A 73 -10.08 21.55 10.63
C ILE A 73 -8.61 21.44 10.21
N PRO A 74 -8.30 20.90 9.01
CA PRO A 74 -6.92 20.71 8.56
C PRO A 74 -6.09 21.99 8.53
N ARG A 75 -4.91 21.96 9.14
CA ARG A 75 -4.01 23.12 9.23
C ARG A 75 -2.53 22.75 9.26
N ASP A 76 -2.19 21.79 10.10
CA ASP A 76 -0.81 21.51 10.46
C ASP A 76 -0.14 20.60 9.42
N PHE A 77 1.19 20.67 9.37
CA PHE A 77 2.00 19.85 8.48
C PHE A 77 2.20 18.43 9.06
N SER A 78 2.99 17.55 8.42
CA SER A 78 3.30 16.23 8.98
C SER A 78 3.95 16.33 10.38
N GLY A 79 3.50 15.48 11.30
CA GLY A 79 3.85 15.53 12.72
C GLY A 79 3.06 16.55 13.55
N GLY A 80 2.32 17.45 12.92
CA GLY A 80 1.45 18.40 13.61
C GLY A 80 0.13 17.77 14.07
N TYR A 81 -0.59 18.45 14.96
CA TYR A 81 -1.78 17.90 15.62
C TYR A 81 -2.88 17.49 14.64
N THR A 82 -3.30 18.36 13.71
CA THR A 82 -4.40 17.99 12.79
C THR A 82 -4.02 16.81 11.90
N HIS A 83 -2.75 16.72 11.50
CA HIS A 83 -2.22 15.62 10.70
C HIS A 83 -2.22 14.30 11.49
N GLU A 84 -1.68 14.29 12.71
CA GLU A 84 -1.64 13.07 13.53
C GLU A 84 -3.03 12.64 14.01
N ARG A 85 -3.94 13.59 14.29
CA ARG A 85 -5.33 13.26 14.66
C ARG A 85 -6.10 12.61 13.51
N HIS A 86 -6.00 13.14 12.29
CA HIS A 86 -6.64 12.49 11.13
C HIS A 86 -6.00 11.14 10.79
N LYS A 87 -4.69 10.96 11.02
CA LYS A 87 -4.02 9.66 10.89
C LYS A 87 -4.55 8.64 11.87
N LEU A 88 -4.63 9.02 13.14
CA LEU A 88 -5.20 8.17 14.18
C LEU A 88 -6.67 7.85 13.87
N ASN A 89 -7.46 8.82 13.42
CA ASN A 89 -8.86 8.60 13.05
C ASN A 89 -9.04 7.50 12.01
N PHE A 90 -8.29 7.49 10.89
CA PHE A 90 -8.48 6.43 9.89
C PHE A 90 -8.04 5.05 10.39
N LEU A 91 -7.04 4.99 11.28
CA LEU A 91 -6.60 3.74 11.89
C LEU A 91 -7.66 3.17 12.83
N ILE A 92 -8.19 4.02 13.71
CA ILE A 92 -9.23 3.63 14.67
C ILE A 92 -10.53 3.29 13.93
N LEU A 93 -10.88 3.99 12.85
CA LEU A 93 -12.07 3.66 12.05
C LEU A 93 -11.99 2.24 11.48
N GLN A 94 -10.87 1.88 10.85
CA GLN A 94 -10.67 0.54 10.29
C GLN A 94 -10.76 -0.53 11.38
N GLN A 95 -10.07 -0.31 12.51
CA GLN A 95 -10.10 -1.23 13.65
C GLN A 95 -11.50 -1.34 14.28
N ALA A 96 -12.22 -0.24 14.47
CA ALA A 96 -13.57 -0.22 15.00
C ALA A 96 -14.55 -0.97 14.08
N GLY A 97 -14.41 -0.84 12.76
CA GLY A 97 -15.18 -1.63 11.79
C GLY A 97 -14.95 -3.14 11.97
N ALA A 98 -13.68 -3.57 12.09
CA ALA A 98 -13.36 -4.97 12.35
C ALA A 98 -13.91 -5.46 13.70
N LEU A 99 -13.78 -4.66 14.77
CA LEU A 99 -14.32 -4.99 16.09
C LEU A 99 -15.84 -5.10 16.09
N PHE A 100 -16.55 -4.25 15.33
CA PHE A 100 -18.00 -4.36 15.17
C PHE A 100 -18.38 -5.72 14.58
N GLN A 101 -17.75 -6.11 13.48
CA GLN A 101 -18.03 -7.37 12.80
C GLN A 101 -17.71 -8.59 13.67
N ILE A 102 -16.59 -8.55 14.41
CA ILE A 102 -16.14 -9.67 15.25
C ILE A 102 -16.92 -9.79 16.56
N LEU A 103 -17.24 -8.67 17.21
CA LEU A 103 -17.82 -8.66 18.57
C LEU A 103 -19.33 -8.40 18.60
N GLU A 104 -19.92 -7.95 17.49
CA GLU A 104 -21.33 -7.52 17.38
C GLU A 104 -21.75 -6.44 18.38
N ASP A 105 -20.79 -5.66 18.90
CA ASP A 105 -21.06 -4.55 19.79
C ASP A 105 -21.29 -3.28 18.97
N GLU A 106 -22.55 -2.85 18.89
CA GLU A 106 -22.99 -1.69 18.10
C GLU A 106 -22.25 -0.40 18.42
N LYS A 107 -21.63 -0.28 19.62
CA LYS A 107 -20.88 0.92 19.97
C LYS A 107 -19.77 1.23 18.97
N TYR A 108 -19.15 0.21 18.37
CA TYR A 108 -18.09 0.41 17.38
C TYR A 108 -18.68 0.90 16.05
N ALA A 109 -19.80 0.33 15.59
CA ALA A 109 -20.49 0.82 14.39
C ALA A 109 -21.00 2.25 14.55
N VAL A 110 -21.57 2.59 15.72
CA VAL A 110 -21.99 3.95 16.06
C VAL A 110 -20.80 4.91 16.01
N TYR A 111 -19.65 4.55 16.57
CA TYR A 111 -18.46 5.38 16.53
C TYR A 111 -17.95 5.61 15.09
N VAL A 112 -17.91 4.56 14.27
CA VAL A 112 -17.55 4.67 12.85
C VAL A 112 -18.52 5.60 12.12
N ARG A 113 -19.82 5.36 12.23
CA ARG A 113 -20.88 6.18 11.63
C ARG A 113 -20.74 7.65 12.04
N ASP A 114 -20.67 7.92 13.34
CA ASP A 114 -20.69 9.29 13.86
C ASP A 114 -19.47 10.09 13.36
N MET A 115 -18.29 9.45 13.29
CA MET A 115 -17.11 10.08 12.73
C MET A 115 -17.21 10.28 11.21
N LEU A 116 -17.76 9.32 10.46
CA LEU A 116 -18.01 9.49 9.02
C LEU A 116 -18.92 10.69 8.75
N PHE A 117 -19.98 10.89 9.53
CA PHE A 117 -20.85 12.06 9.39
C PHE A 117 -20.19 13.39 9.81
N GLN A 118 -19.23 13.38 10.75
CA GLN A 118 -18.41 14.58 11.00
C GLN A 118 -17.52 14.92 9.79
N TYR A 119 -16.93 13.92 9.15
CA TYR A 119 -16.18 14.12 7.90
C TYR A 119 -17.09 14.57 6.75
N GLU A 120 -18.27 13.99 6.59
CA GLU A 120 -19.25 14.37 5.56
C GLU A 120 -19.63 15.85 5.68
N ALA A 121 -19.94 16.31 6.89
CA ALA A 121 -20.31 17.70 7.15
C ALA A 121 -19.17 18.70 6.88
N MET A 122 -17.92 18.23 6.92
CA MET A 122 -16.72 19.04 6.75
C MET A 122 -16.19 19.02 5.30
N TYR A 123 -15.99 17.83 4.74
CA TYR A 123 -15.05 17.58 3.64
C TYR A 123 -15.37 18.36 2.36
N LYS A 124 -16.64 18.40 1.96
CA LYS A 124 -17.10 19.05 0.73
C LYS A 124 -16.79 20.56 0.69
N ASN A 125 -16.69 21.19 1.86
CA ASN A 125 -16.44 22.62 1.98
C ASN A 125 -14.95 22.95 2.25
N LEU A 126 -14.09 21.94 2.39
CA LEU A 126 -12.67 22.17 2.62
C LEU A 126 -11.99 22.72 1.36
N PRO A 127 -11.21 23.81 1.47
CA PRO A 127 -10.29 24.18 0.41
C PRO A 127 -9.11 23.19 0.37
N LEU A 128 -8.21 23.38 -0.59
CA LEU A 128 -6.90 22.73 -0.52
C LEU A 128 -6.21 23.07 0.80
N HIS A 129 -5.55 22.06 1.38
CA HIS A 129 -4.86 22.17 2.65
C HIS A 129 -3.91 23.37 2.65
N PRO A 130 -3.89 24.25 3.67
CA PRO A 130 -3.17 25.53 3.66
C PRO A 130 -1.65 25.45 3.46
N GLN A 131 -1.06 24.28 3.62
CA GLN A 131 0.37 24.04 3.44
C GLN A 131 0.69 23.77 1.96
N GLU A 132 1.52 24.63 1.34
CA GLU A 132 1.69 24.64 -0.13
C GLU A 132 2.91 23.86 -0.64
N ARG A 133 3.54 23.05 0.22
CA ARG A 133 4.82 22.38 -0.09
C ARG A 133 4.70 21.16 -1.00
N SER A 134 3.50 20.60 -1.18
CA SER A 134 3.28 19.41 -2.01
C SER A 134 2.85 19.79 -3.42
N TYR A 135 3.41 19.11 -4.43
CA TYR A 135 2.99 19.18 -5.82
C TYR A 135 1.54 18.73 -6.01
N ALA A 136 1.04 17.91 -5.08
CA ALA A 136 -0.34 17.46 -5.02
C ALA A 136 -0.84 17.64 -3.58
N ARG A 137 -1.42 18.80 -3.28
CA ARG A 137 -2.00 19.10 -1.95
C ARG A 137 -3.26 18.27 -1.73
N GLY A 138 -3.45 17.82 -0.49
CA GLY A 138 -4.71 17.20 -0.06
C GLY A 138 -5.73 18.24 0.39
N LYS A 139 -6.86 17.78 0.91
CA LYS A 139 -7.85 18.57 1.65
C LYS A 139 -7.75 18.28 3.16
N LEU A 140 -7.74 17.00 3.54
CA LEU A 140 -7.57 16.60 4.94
C LEU A 140 -6.12 16.69 5.41
N PHE A 141 -5.19 16.45 4.50
CA PHE A 141 -3.76 16.46 4.79
C PHE A 141 -3.02 17.38 3.83
N TRP A 142 -1.80 17.77 4.22
CA TRP A 142 -0.95 18.65 3.42
C TRP A 142 -0.58 18.09 2.03
N GLN A 143 -0.70 16.77 1.83
CA GLN A 143 -0.46 16.10 0.56
C GLN A 143 -1.55 15.06 0.26
N CYS A 144 -1.91 14.92 -1.02
CA CYS A 144 -2.94 14.01 -1.51
C CYS A 144 -2.62 12.52 -1.22
N LEU A 145 -1.34 12.19 -1.01
CA LEU A 145 -0.93 10.87 -0.52
C LEU A 145 -1.67 10.51 0.77
N ASN A 146 -1.69 11.39 1.78
CA ASN A 146 -2.30 11.06 3.07
C ASN A 146 -3.85 11.09 3.01
N ASP A 147 -4.44 11.89 2.13
CA ASP A 147 -5.86 11.79 1.78
C ASP A 147 -6.17 10.39 1.21
N SER A 148 -5.29 9.86 0.35
CA SER A 148 -5.41 8.50 -0.19
C SER A 148 -5.24 7.43 0.90
N ASN A 149 -4.29 7.59 1.82
CA ASN A 149 -4.18 6.71 2.98
C ASN A 149 -5.50 6.68 3.75
N TRP A 150 -6.07 7.84 4.07
CA TRP A 150 -7.35 7.92 4.78
C TRP A 150 -8.43 7.12 4.08
N LEU A 151 -8.60 7.28 2.76
CA LEU A 151 -9.65 6.59 2.03
C LEU A 151 -9.41 5.08 1.88
N VAL A 152 -8.16 4.61 1.81
CA VAL A 152 -7.86 3.15 1.86
C VAL A 152 -8.34 2.51 3.16
N TYR A 153 -8.05 3.14 4.30
CA TYR A 153 -8.46 2.63 5.61
C TYR A 153 -9.96 2.78 5.84
N VAL A 154 -10.51 3.93 5.47
CA VAL A 154 -11.92 4.23 5.70
C VAL A 154 -12.84 3.45 4.77
N SER A 155 -12.40 3.06 3.57
CA SER A 155 -13.15 2.11 2.72
C SER A 155 -13.42 0.80 3.46
N GLN A 156 -12.45 0.28 4.21
CA GLN A 156 -12.61 -0.95 5.01
C GLN A 156 -13.55 -0.73 6.20
N ALA A 157 -13.46 0.43 6.85
CA ALA A 157 -14.36 0.78 7.94
C ALA A 157 -15.82 0.91 7.48
N TYR A 158 -16.03 1.57 6.34
CA TYR A 158 -17.35 1.74 5.73
C TYR A 158 -17.93 0.40 5.26
N ASP A 159 -17.13 -0.42 4.56
CA ASP A 159 -17.50 -1.79 4.19
C ASP A 159 -17.99 -2.60 5.41
N ALA A 160 -17.25 -2.54 6.52
CA ALA A 160 -17.59 -3.23 7.75
C ALA A 160 -18.89 -2.76 8.43
N ILE A 161 -19.41 -1.56 8.13
CA ILE A 161 -20.69 -1.10 8.71
C ILE A 161 -21.78 -0.88 7.64
N HIS A 162 -21.48 -1.17 6.38
CA HIS A 162 -22.33 -0.83 5.24
C HIS A 162 -23.75 -1.39 5.38
N ASP A 163 -23.89 -2.68 5.69
CA ASP A 163 -25.20 -3.33 5.82
C ASP A 163 -25.90 -3.05 7.15
N TRP A 164 -25.19 -2.50 8.13
CA TRP A 164 -25.78 -2.02 9.38
C TRP A 164 -26.39 -0.61 9.22
N LEU A 165 -25.84 0.21 8.32
CA LEU A 165 -26.34 1.56 8.05
C LEU A 165 -27.70 1.54 7.33
N PRO A 166 -28.63 2.45 7.69
CA PRO A 166 -29.80 2.72 6.87
C PRO A 166 -29.41 3.18 5.46
N GLU A 167 -30.18 2.77 4.46
CA GLU A 167 -29.96 3.14 3.05
C GLU A 167 -29.83 4.66 2.82
N GLU A 168 -30.61 5.47 3.55
CA GLU A 168 -30.54 6.94 3.46
C GLU A 168 -29.19 7.49 3.97
N GLU A 169 -28.65 6.89 5.04
CA GLU A 169 -27.33 7.27 5.58
C GLU A 169 -26.22 6.86 4.61
N ARG A 170 -26.30 5.66 4.03
CA ARG A 170 -25.38 5.21 2.97
C ARG A 170 -25.35 6.17 1.79
N GLN A 171 -26.52 6.47 1.21
CA GLN A 171 -26.63 7.39 0.09
C GLN A 171 -26.06 8.78 0.41
N THR A 172 -26.26 9.26 1.64
CA THR A 172 -25.71 10.54 2.09
C THR A 172 -24.18 10.51 2.11
N LEU A 173 -23.58 9.49 2.75
CA LEU A 173 -22.12 9.34 2.83
C LEU A 173 -21.50 9.15 1.43
N GLU A 174 -22.10 8.33 0.58
CA GLU A 174 -21.59 8.05 -0.77
C GLU A 174 -21.60 9.30 -1.65
N GLN A 175 -22.70 10.07 -1.62
CA GLN A 175 -22.86 11.25 -2.48
C GLN A 175 -22.11 12.48 -1.97
N ASN A 176 -22.01 12.67 -0.66
CA ASN A 176 -21.45 13.90 -0.08
C ASN A 176 -20.02 13.76 0.42
N LEU A 177 -19.59 12.55 0.80
CA LEU A 177 -18.24 12.28 1.29
C LEU A 177 -17.44 11.46 0.27
N PHE A 178 -17.80 10.20 0.04
CA PHE A 178 -16.92 9.25 -0.63
C PHE A 178 -16.71 9.51 -2.12
N ARG A 179 -17.77 9.73 -2.91
CA ARG A 179 -17.63 10.05 -4.33
C ARG A 179 -16.85 11.35 -4.56
N PRO A 180 -17.15 12.48 -3.86
CA PRO A 180 -16.32 13.68 -3.93
C PRO A 180 -14.86 13.47 -3.48
N PHE A 181 -14.61 12.59 -2.51
CA PHE A 181 -13.25 12.27 -2.06
C PHE A 181 -12.48 11.51 -3.15
N ALA A 182 -13.11 10.51 -3.76
CA ALA A 182 -12.54 9.73 -4.85
C ALA A 182 -12.28 10.58 -6.10
N ASP A 183 -13.23 11.46 -6.46
CA ASP A 183 -13.06 12.39 -7.58
C ASP A 183 -11.94 13.40 -7.30
N PHE A 184 -11.82 13.90 -6.07
CA PHE A 184 -10.70 14.76 -5.68
C PHE A 184 -9.34 14.06 -5.85
N ILE A 185 -9.17 12.85 -5.31
CA ILE A 185 -7.93 12.07 -5.45
C ILE A 185 -7.58 11.81 -6.92
N SER A 186 -8.59 11.64 -7.78
CA SER A 186 -8.41 11.20 -9.17
C SER A 186 -8.57 12.34 -10.17
N VAL A 187 -9.79 12.60 -10.64
CA VAL A 187 -10.05 13.52 -11.77
C VAL A 187 -9.69 14.97 -11.49
N GLU A 188 -9.70 15.41 -10.23
CA GLU A 188 -9.24 16.76 -9.86
C GLU A 188 -7.73 16.82 -9.63
N ASN A 189 -7.04 15.68 -9.47
CA ASN A 189 -5.58 15.59 -9.27
C ASN A 189 -4.93 14.56 -10.22
N PRO A 190 -5.08 14.68 -11.56
CA PRO A 190 -4.55 13.70 -12.51
C PRO A 190 -3.03 13.52 -12.42
N GLN A 191 -2.28 14.59 -12.10
CA GLN A 191 -0.83 14.56 -11.91
C GLN A 191 -0.37 13.68 -10.73
N PHE A 192 -1.26 13.49 -9.74
CA PHE A 192 -1.06 12.58 -8.64
C PHE A 192 -1.52 11.17 -9.02
N PHE A 193 -2.69 11.05 -9.65
CA PHE A 193 -3.36 9.78 -9.86
C PHE A 193 -2.78 8.93 -11.00
N ASN A 194 -2.34 9.55 -12.10
CA ASN A 194 -1.88 8.84 -13.31
C ASN A 194 -0.37 8.53 -13.34
N ARG A 195 0.38 8.97 -12.33
CA ARG A 195 1.82 8.72 -12.27
C ARG A 195 2.09 7.24 -11.97
N VAL A 196 3.24 6.73 -12.40
CA VAL A 196 3.77 5.44 -11.94
C VAL A 196 4.73 5.71 -10.79
N HIS A 197 4.22 5.57 -9.57
CA HIS A 197 4.91 5.89 -8.32
C HIS A 197 4.09 5.38 -7.14
N ASN A 198 4.73 5.14 -5.99
CA ASN A 198 4.04 4.69 -4.78
C ASN A 198 2.83 5.58 -4.38
N HIS A 199 2.89 6.89 -4.66
CA HIS A 199 1.78 7.83 -4.45
C HIS A 199 0.50 7.41 -5.21
N SER A 200 0.64 7.09 -6.48
CA SER A 200 -0.47 6.74 -7.36
C SER A 200 -0.99 5.34 -7.08
N THR A 201 -0.15 4.44 -6.55
CA THR A 201 -0.62 3.17 -5.98
C THR A 201 -1.61 3.41 -4.84
N TRP A 202 -1.27 4.30 -3.89
CA TRP A 202 -2.19 4.68 -2.80
C TRP A 202 -3.48 5.30 -3.34
N GLY A 203 -3.37 6.23 -4.30
CA GLY A 203 -4.54 6.85 -4.93
C GLY A 203 -5.44 5.83 -5.63
N SER A 204 -4.84 4.92 -6.42
CA SER A 204 -5.57 3.88 -7.14
C SER A 204 -6.25 2.90 -6.18
N ALA A 205 -5.54 2.45 -5.12
CA ALA A 205 -6.12 1.60 -4.08
C ALA A 205 -7.28 2.31 -3.36
N ALA A 206 -7.13 3.58 -3.00
CA ALA A 206 -8.16 4.38 -2.35
C ALA A 206 -9.44 4.47 -3.19
N VAL A 207 -9.32 4.89 -4.45
CA VAL A 207 -10.45 5.05 -5.37
C VAL A 207 -11.05 3.70 -5.75
N GLY A 208 -10.22 2.68 -5.93
CA GLY A 208 -10.65 1.34 -6.28
C GLY A 208 -11.41 0.66 -5.16
N MET A 209 -10.88 0.66 -3.94
CA MET A 209 -11.53 0.03 -2.79
C MET A 209 -12.86 0.69 -2.47
N ILE A 210 -12.95 2.03 -2.44
CA ILE A 210 -14.25 2.67 -2.20
C ILE A 210 -15.23 2.42 -3.36
N GLY A 211 -14.72 2.35 -4.60
CA GLY A 211 -15.53 1.99 -5.76
C GLY A 211 -16.09 0.57 -5.66
N LEU A 212 -15.34 -0.38 -5.10
CA LEU A 212 -15.85 -1.73 -4.83
C LEU A 212 -16.97 -1.71 -3.78
N VAL A 213 -16.83 -0.95 -2.69
CA VAL A 213 -17.87 -0.86 -1.64
C VAL A 213 -19.15 -0.21 -2.16
N MET A 214 -19.02 0.87 -2.93
CA MET A 214 -20.17 1.61 -3.50
C MET A 214 -20.74 0.96 -4.77
N GLU A 215 -20.19 -0.18 -5.21
CA GLU A 215 -20.50 -0.82 -6.50
C GLU A 215 -20.37 0.14 -7.71
N ASP A 216 -19.42 1.06 -7.65
CA ASP A 216 -19.18 2.11 -8.63
C ASP A 216 -18.14 1.68 -9.68
N GLU A 217 -18.63 1.05 -10.75
CA GLU A 217 -17.78 0.53 -11.83
C GLU A 217 -16.89 1.61 -12.46
N GLU A 218 -17.33 2.87 -12.50
CA GLU A 218 -16.53 3.96 -13.06
C GLU A 218 -15.25 4.19 -12.23
N LEU A 219 -15.38 4.22 -10.90
CA LEU A 219 -14.24 4.38 -10.00
C LEU A 219 -13.30 3.16 -10.04
N VAL A 220 -13.86 1.95 -10.12
CA VAL A 220 -13.05 0.72 -10.23
C VAL A 220 -12.24 0.72 -11.53
N GLN A 221 -12.87 1.03 -12.67
CA GLN A 221 -12.16 1.10 -13.96
C GLN A 221 -11.10 2.21 -13.95
N ARG A 222 -11.42 3.38 -13.37
CA ARG A 222 -10.48 4.50 -13.22
C ARG A 222 -9.27 4.10 -12.37
N ALA A 223 -9.48 3.39 -11.27
CA ALA A 223 -8.42 2.89 -10.41
C ALA A 223 -7.52 1.87 -11.11
N LEU A 224 -8.09 0.93 -11.86
CA LEU A 224 -7.33 -0.12 -12.52
C LEU A 224 -6.47 0.39 -13.68
N TYR A 225 -7.01 1.31 -14.48
CA TYR A 225 -6.43 1.69 -15.78
C TYR A 225 -6.00 3.17 -15.89
N GLY A 226 -6.25 3.97 -14.87
CA GLY A 226 -5.98 5.41 -14.88
C GLY A 226 -6.99 6.22 -15.69
N ILE A 227 -6.75 7.53 -15.75
CA ILE A 227 -7.57 8.51 -16.49
C ILE A 227 -7.04 8.60 -17.93
N GLN A 228 -7.88 8.35 -18.94
CA GLN A 228 -7.41 8.35 -20.34
C GLN A 228 -7.09 9.75 -20.89
N ASP A 229 -7.95 10.73 -20.62
CA ASP A 229 -7.76 12.13 -21.01
C ASP A 229 -7.47 12.98 -19.77
N ASP A 230 -6.22 12.90 -19.32
CA ASP A 230 -5.75 13.50 -18.07
C ASP A 230 -5.29 14.97 -18.21
N GLY A 231 -5.24 15.49 -19.44
CA GLY A 231 -4.79 16.86 -19.74
C GLY A 231 -3.32 17.15 -19.42
N LEU A 232 -2.51 16.15 -19.07
CA LEU A 232 -1.12 16.36 -18.61
C LEU A 232 -0.13 16.49 -19.77
N GLY A 233 0.82 17.41 -19.68
CA GLY A 233 1.93 17.49 -20.64
C GLY A 233 2.95 16.36 -20.46
N VAL A 234 3.48 15.81 -21.55
CA VAL A 234 4.63 14.87 -21.50
C VAL A 234 5.85 15.59 -20.93
N GLY A 235 6.56 14.97 -19.99
CA GLY A 235 7.76 15.53 -19.35
C GLY A 235 7.50 16.42 -18.14
N ALA A 236 6.26 16.51 -17.65
CA ALA A 236 5.97 17.11 -16.35
C ALA A 236 6.72 16.38 -15.22
N THR A 237 7.14 17.11 -14.19
CA THR A 237 7.90 16.60 -13.03
C THR A 237 7.25 17.02 -11.71
N ASP A 238 7.47 16.24 -10.66
CA ASP A 238 7.08 16.57 -9.28
C ASP A 238 8.10 17.51 -8.59
N ASP A 239 7.88 17.79 -7.31
CA ASP A 239 8.76 18.67 -6.52
C ASP A 239 10.18 18.11 -6.32
N ASP A 240 10.36 16.79 -6.48
CA ASP A 240 11.63 16.07 -6.30
C ASP A 240 12.30 15.76 -7.66
N GLY A 241 11.75 16.27 -8.77
CA GLY A 241 12.27 16.09 -10.13
C GLY A 241 11.89 14.75 -10.79
N GLY A 242 11.04 13.95 -10.18
CA GLY A 242 10.52 12.70 -10.74
C GLY A 242 9.48 12.95 -11.83
N PHE A 243 9.54 12.21 -12.94
CA PHE A 243 8.57 12.35 -14.02
C PHE A 243 7.15 11.96 -13.60
N ILE A 244 6.19 12.80 -13.99
CA ILE A 244 4.74 12.60 -13.80
C ILE A 244 4.15 11.86 -15.01
N ARG A 245 4.54 12.25 -16.23
CA ARG A 245 4.06 11.64 -17.47
C ARG A 245 5.21 11.34 -18.42
N VAL A 246 5.39 10.06 -18.72
CA VAL A 246 6.31 9.56 -19.74
C VAL A 246 5.52 9.15 -21.00
N GLU A 247 6.06 9.44 -22.18
CA GLU A 247 5.39 9.09 -23.44
C GLU A 247 5.20 7.57 -23.56
N GLY A 248 3.96 7.14 -23.82
CA GLY A 248 3.61 5.72 -23.98
C GLY A 248 3.48 4.92 -22.68
N GLN A 249 3.69 5.55 -21.52
CA GLN A 249 3.50 4.92 -20.21
C GLN A 249 2.02 4.70 -19.92
N ARG A 250 1.66 3.53 -19.37
CA ARG A 250 0.30 3.28 -18.88
C ARG A 250 0.13 3.87 -17.48
N ALA A 251 -1.12 4.04 -17.05
CA ALA A 251 -1.47 4.55 -15.72
C ALA A 251 -2.38 3.56 -14.97
N GLY A 252 -2.69 3.90 -13.72
CA GLY A 252 -3.54 3.10 -12.84
C GLY A 252 -2.80 2.00 -12.09
N PHE A 253 -3.56 1.23 -11.33
CA PHE A 253 -3.07 0.19 -10.44
C PHE A 253 -2.23 -0.86 -11.16
N LEU A 254 -2.69 -1.32 -12.33
CA LEU A 254 -1.98 -2.36 -13.08
C LEU A 254 -0.64 -1.87 -13.63
N ALA A 255 -0.57 -0.62 -14.10
CA ALA A 255 0.72 -0.04 -14.51
C ALA A 255 1.67 0.11 -13.32
N ASN A 256 1.16 0.54 -12.17
CA ASN A 256 1.94 0.64 -10.93
C ASN A 256 2.42 -0.72 -10.40
N LEU A 257 1.73 -1.82 -10.69
CA LEU A 257 2.20 -3.17 -10.39
C LEU A 257 3.22 -3.65 -11.43
N GLU A 258 3.03 -3.29 -12.70
CA GLU A 258 3.81 -3.83 -13.80
C GLU A 258 5.15 -3.11 -14.07
N GLU A 259 5.30 -1.86 -13.71
CA GLU A 259 6.50 -1.09 -14.06
C GLU A 259 7.61 -1.08 -12.99
N PRO A 260 7.33 -0.77 -11.71
CA PRO A 260 8.38 -0.59 -10.70
C PRO A 260 8.89 -1.90 -10.09
N PHE A 261 8.15 -3.00 -10.24
CA PHE A 261 8.61 -4.33 -9.80
C PHE A 261 9.42 -5.04 -10.89
N SER A 262 10.48 -5.73 -10.51
CA SER A 262 11.14 -6.69 -11.38
C SER A 262 10.40 -8.04 -11.42
N PRO A 263 10.77 -8.96 -12.33
CA PRO A 263 10.22 -10.32 -12.35
C PRO A 263 10.48 -11.12 -11.06
N ASP A 264 11.49 -10.71 -10.28
CA ASP A 264 11.87 -11.31 -9.00
C ASP A 264 11.11 -10.70 -7.81
N GLY A 265 10.25 -9.70 -8.04
CA GLY A 265 9.51 -9.02 -6.96
C GLY A 265 10.28 -7.88 -6.28
N TYR A 266 11.46 -7.50 -6.77
CA TYR A 266 12.18 -6.33 -6.27
C TYR A 266 11.53 -5.04 -6.77
N TYR A 267 11.21 -4.13 -5.84
CA TYR A 267 10.69 -2.81 -6.16
C TYR A 267 11.83 -1.80 -6.33
N THR A 268 11.86 -1.12 -7.47
CA THR A 268 13.02 -0.31 -7.88
C THR A 268 13.40 0.81 -6.89
N GLU A 269 12.44 1.34 -6.13
CA GLU A 269 12.72 2.38 -5.12
C GLU A 269 13.46 1.84 -3.87
N GLY A 270 13.59 0.52 -3.72
CA GLY A 270 14.28 -0.12 -2.60
C GLY A 270 13.34 -0.62 -1.49
N PRO A 271 13.86 -1.38 -0.51
CA PRO A 271 13.04 -2.12 0.46
C PRO A 271 12.22 -1.21 1.40
N TYR A 272 12.76 -0.05 1.77
CA TYR A 272 12.03 0.91 2.63
C TYR A 272 10.71 1.36 1.99
N TYR A 273 10.75 1.70 0.69
CA TYR A 273 9.60 2.12 -0.09
C TYR A 273 8.77 0.95 -0.62
N GLN A 274 9.40 -0.19 -0.91
CA GLN A 274 8.68 -1.43 -1.21
C GLN A 274 7.72 -1.75 -0.07
N ARG A 275 8.19 -1.79 1.18
CA ARG A 275 7.37 -1.98 2.38
C ARG A 275 6.16 -1.04 2.40
N TYR A 276 6.40 0.25 2.16
CA TYR A 276 5.33 1.25 2.19
C TYR A 276 4.31 1.04 1.05
N ALA A 277 4.77 0.69 -0.14
CA ALA A 277 3.92 0.44 -1.31
C ALA A 277 3.20 -0.92 -1.25
N MET A 278 3.77 -1.92 -0.55
CA MET A 278 3.17 -3.26 -0.44
C MET A 278 1.79 -3.22 0.21
N TYR A 279 1.56 -2.33 1.19
CA TYR A 279 0.27 -2.21 1.84
C TYR A 279 -0.87 -1.92 0.84
N PRO A 280 -0.91 -0.78 0.12
CA PRO A 280 -2.00 -0.49 -0.83
C PRO A 280 -2.06 -1.50 -1.99
N PHE A 281 -0.94 -2.09 -2.42
CA PHE A 281 -0.96 -3.17 -3.41
C PHE A 281 -1.74 -4.38 -2.91
N LEU A 282 -1.42 -4.87 -1.71
CA LEU A 282 -1.97 -6.12 -1.22
C LEU A 282 -3.41 -5.98 -0.72
N VAL A 283 -3.76 -4.90 -0.02
CA VAL A 283 -5.14 -4.73 0.45
C VAL A 283 -6.10 -4.54 -0.73
N PHE A 284 -5.73 -3.77 -1.76
CA PHE A 284 -6.58 -3.64 -2.94
C PHE A 284 -6.59 -4.92 -3.79
N ALA A 285 -5.47 -5.64 -3.91
CA ALA A 285 -5.45 -6.94 -4.57
C ALA A 285 -6.32 -7.98 -3.83
N GLN A 286 -6.32 -7.99 -2.49
CA GLN A 286 -7.20 -8.85 -1.71
C GLN A 286 -8.68 -8.47 -1.92
N SER A 287 -9.02 -7.18 -1.88
CA SER A 287 -10.38 -6.73 -2.24
C SER A 287 -10.80 -7.17 -3.63
N LEU A 288 -9.93 -7.02 -4.63
CA LEU A 288 -10.18 -7.48 -6.00
C LEU A 288 -10.31 -9.00 -6.07
N HIS A 289 -9.51 -9.75 -5.32
CA HIS A 289 -9.61 -11.20 -5.27
C HIS A 289 -10.94 -11.68 -4.70
N ASN A 290 -11.44 -10.99 -3.67
CA ASN A 290 -12.70 -11.33 -3.01
C ASN A 290 -13.92 -10.91 -3.84
N VAL A 291 -13.92 -9.70 -4.41
CA VAL A 291 -15.07 -9.14 -5.14
C VAL A 291 -15.06 -9.51 -6.64
N MET A 292 -13.88 -9.61 -7.24
CA MET A 292 -13.66 -9.84 -8.67
C MET A 292 -12.67 -11.00 -8.94
N PRO A 293 -12.95 -12.23 -8.45
CA PRO A 293 -11.99 -13.34 -8.49
C PRO A 293 -11.52 -13.71 -9.90
N ASP A 294 -12.35 -13.53 -10.93
CA ASP A 294 -12.01 -13.81 -12.33
C ASP A 294 -10.83 -12.97 -12.86
N MET A 295 -10.48 -11.86 -12.18
CA MET A 295 -9.32 -11.05 -12.52
C MET A 295 -8.00 -11.75 -12.22
N ASN A 296 -8.00 -12.76 -11.33
CA ASN A 296 -6.80 -13.52 -10.92
C ASN A 296 -5.63 -12.59 -10.56
N ILE A 297 -5.90 -11.52 -9.79
CA ILE A 297 -4.96 -10.42 -9.57
C ILE A 297 -3.62 -10.87 -8.94
N PHE A 298 -3.65 -11.89 -8.07
CA PHE A 298 -2.44 -12.47 -7.49
C PHE A 298 -1.61 -13.33 -8.46
N GLU A 299 -2.16 -13.71 -9.61
CA GLU A 299 -1.42 -14.38 -10.70
C GLU A 299 -0.83 -13.37 -11.70
N HIS A 300 -1.32 -12.13 -11.68
CA HIS A 300 -0.90 -11.07 -12.60
C HIS A 300 0.61 -10.87 -12.55
N LYS A 301 1.22 -10.69 -13.73
CA LYS A 301 2.68 -10.61 -13.91
C LYS A 301 3.43 -11.77 -13.22
N ASN A 302 2.94 -13.00 -13.40
CA ASN A 302 3.53 -14.21 -12.84
C ASN A 302 3.69 -14.16 -11.30
N GLY A 303 2.66 -13.67 -10.62
CA GLY A 303 2.60 -13.58 -9.16
C GLY A 303 3.59 -12.63 -8.53
N VAL A 304 3.86 -11.49 -9.17
CA VAL A 304 4.89 -10.54 -8.71
C VAL A 304 4.60 -9.96 -7.32
N LEU A 305 3.33 -9.80 -6.93
CA LEU A 305 2.98 -9.31 -5.59
C LEU A 305 3.44 -10.27 -4.49
N LEU A 306 3.21 -11.57 -4.68
CA LEU A 306 3.64 -12.61 -3.74
C LEU A 306 5.16 -12.75 -3.70
N LYS A 307 5.81 -12.74 -4.87
CA LYS A 307 7.27 -12.67 -4.96
C LYS A 307 7.83 -11.42 -4.29
N GLY A 308 7.11 -10.30 -4.36
CA GLY A 308 7.48 -9.05 -3.72
C GLY A 308 7.47 -9.13 -2.19
N VAL A 309 6.63 -9.98 -1.59
CA VAL A 309 6.68 -10.24 -0.14
C VAL A 309 7.94 -11.02 0.22
N ASP A 310 8.23 -12.12 -0.49
CA ASP A 310 9.45 -12.90 -0.27
C ASP A 310 10.72 -12.07 -0.48
N ALA A 311 10.81 -11.34 -1.59
CA ALA A 311 11.94 -10.47 -1.90
C ALA A 311 12.16 -9.41 -0.79
N LEU A 312 11.09 -8.84 -0.25
CA LEU A 312 11.18 -7.85 0.82
C LEU A 312 11.67 -8.47 2.14
N LEU A 313 11.19 -9.66 2.50
CA LEU A 313 11.68 -10.38 3.69
C LEU A 313 13.15 -10.77 3.54
N GLN A 314 13.58 -11.18 2.35
CA GLN A 314 14.98 -11.48 2.06
C GLN A 314 15.88 -10.22 2.06
N LEU A 315 15.33 -9.03 1.84
CA LEU A 315 16.02 -7.72 1.91
C LEU A 315 16.09 -7.15 3.33
N SER A 316 16.14 -8.03 4.34
CA SER A 316 16.37 -7.67 5.74
C SER A 316 17.56 -8.40 6.34
N ASP A 317 18.21 -7.79 7.33
CA ASP A 317 19.32 -8.37 8.08
C ASP A 317 18.86 -9.41 9.12
N ALA A 318 19.79 -9.97 9.90
CA ALA A 318 19.49 -11.02 10.88
C ALA A 318 18.47 -10.59 11.96
N ASN A 319 18.35 -9.28 12.22
CA ASN A 319 17.42 -8.71 13.19
C ASN A 319 16.08 -8.30 12.55
N GLY A 320 15.95 -8.47 11.23
CA GLY A 320 14.76 -8.08 10.49
C GLY A 320 14.72 -6.62 10.07
N GLU A 321 15.80 -5.87 10.21
CA GLU A 321 15.90 -4.50 9.69
C GLU A 321 16.12 -4.53 8.18
N PHE A 322 15.40 -3.69 7.44
CA PHE A 322 15.61 -3.58 6.00
C PHE A 322 16.95 -2.92 5.68
N PHE A 323 17.64 -3.44 4.67
CA PHE A 323 18.85 -2.79 4.17
C PHE A 323 18.52 -1.37 3.68
N PRO A 324 19.19 -0.30 4.18
CA PRO A 324 18.82 1.08 3.92
C PRO A 324 19.31 1.54 2.54
N LEU A 325 18.86 0.88 1.47
CA LEU A 325 19.14 1.23 0.09
C LEU A 325 18.25 2.40 -0.34
N ASN A 326 18.83 3.37 -1.09
CA ASN A 326 18.14 4.60 -1.51
C ASN A 326 17.64 5.43 -0.30
N ASP A 327 16.65 6.29 -0.51
CA ASP A 327 15.99 7.00 0.59
C ASP A 327 15.35 5.98 1.56
N ALA A 328 16.02 5.71 2.68
CA ALA A 328 15.58 4.73 3.67
C ALA A 328 15.83 5.19 5.11
N GLN A 329 14.86 4.97 5.99
CA GLN A 329 15.06 5.13 7.43
C GLN A 329 15.66 3.86 8.03
N LYS A 330 16.81 3.97 8.70
CA LYS A 330 17.36 2.88 9.52
C LYS A 330 16.43 2.51 10.68
N GLY A 331 16.49 1.26 11.13
CA GLY A 331 15.60 0.71 12.15
C GLY A 331 14.19 0.38 11.65
N MET A 332 13.92 0.49 10.34
CA MET A 332 12.66 0.02 9.77
C MET A 332 12.73 -1.49 9.55
N THR A 333 11.73 -2.23 10.02
CA THR A 333 11.78 -3.70 10.07
C THR A 333 10.54 -4.35 9.47
N TYR A 334 10.60 -5.67 9.32
CA TYR A 334 9.42 -6.47 8.99
C TYR A 334 8.34 -6.48 10.08
N HIS A 335 8.57 -5.88 11.26
CA HIS A 335 7.53 -5.69 12.28
C HIS A 335 6.61 -4.49 11.97
N SER A 336 6.93 -3.71 10.92
CA SER A 336 6.05 -2.63 10.48
C SER A 336 4.67 -3.15 10.08
N ARG A 337 3.64 -2.34 10.31
CA ARG A 337 2.24 -2.72 10.06
C ARG A 337 2.01 -3.20 8.62
N GLU A 338 2.74 -2.61 7.66
CA GLU A 338 2.62 -2.97 6.25
C GLU A 338 3.12 -4.40 5.99
N LEU A 339 4.11 -4.88 6.74
CA LEU A 339 4.58 -6.26 6.64
C LEU A 339 3.73 -7.25 7.40
N VAL A 340 3.07 -6.87 8.49
CA VAL A 340 2.04 -7.74 9.11
C VAL A 340 0.96 -8.02 8.07
N THR A 341 0.45 -6.98 7.41
CA THR A 341 -0.48 -7.13 6.28
C THR A 341 0.09 -7.98 5.16
N ALA A 342 1.36 -7.76 4.81
CA ALA A 342 1.96 -8.48 3.69
C ALA A 342 2.12 -9.98 3.94
N VAL A 343 2.57 -10.35 5.14
CA VAL A 343 2.76 -11.73 5.58
C VAL A 343 1.41 -12.44 5.66
N ASP A 344 0.41 -11.83 6.29
CA ASP A 344 -0.92 -12.42 6.45
C ASP A 344 -1.58 -12.70 5.09
N ILE A 345 -1.61 -11.69 4.21
CA ILE A 345 -2.22 -11.85 2.88
C ILE A 345 -1.45 -12.86 2.04
N ALA A 346 -0.11 -12.79 2.03
CA ALA A 346 0.70 -13.74 1.27
C ALA A 346 0.52 -15.18 1.75
N TYR A 347 0.36 -15.40 3.06
CA TYR A 347 0.04 -16.73 3.58
C TYR A 347 -1.33 -17.21 3.09
N LEU A 348 -2.37 -16.36 3.20
CA LEU A 348 -3.74 -16.71 2.81
C LEU A 348 -3.85 -17.09 1.32
N VAL A 349 -3.30 -16.26 0.43
CA VAL A 349 -3.52 -16.41 -1.03
C VAL A 349 -2.32 -17.01 -1.78
N GLY A 350 -1.16 -17.12 -1.13
CA GLY A 350 0.09 -17.58 -1.72
C GLY A 350 0.42 -19.05 -1.45
N GLY A 351 -0.58 -19.86 -1.08
CA GLY A 351 -0.42 -21.31 -0.91
C GLY A 351 -0.02 -21.75 0.49
N GLU A 352 -0.26 -20.91 1.51
CA GLU A 352 -0.03 -21.25 2.93
C GLU A 352 1.42 -21.68 3.25
N ASP A 353 2.41 -20.93 2.73
CA ASP A 353 3.82 -21.21 3.00
C ASP A 353 4.10 -21.18 4.52
N PRO A 354 4.48 -22.32 5.14
CA PRO A 354 4.68 -22.41 6.58
C PRO A 354 5.86 -21.55 7.08
N GLN A 355 6.76 -21.12 6.20
CA GLN A 355 7.88 -20.25 6.58
C GLN A 355 7.42 -18.86 7.00
N LEU A 356 6.36 -18.33 6.37
CA LEU A 356 5.78 -17.04 6.69
C LEU A 356 5.23 -16.98 8.12
N LEU A 357 4.82 -18.13 8.67
CA LEU A 357 4.30 -18.22 10.03
C LEU A 357 5.36 -17.89 11.09
N SER A 358 6.64 -18.23 10.86
CA SER A 358 7.71 -17.83 11.80
C SER A 358 7.93 -16.32 11.82
N ILE A 359 7.75 -15.64 10.68
CA ILE A 359 7.78 -14.17 10.63
C ILE A 359 6.60 -13.59 11.40
N ALA A 360 5.40 -14.16 11.25
CA ALA A 360 4.22 -13.73 12.01
C ALA A 360 4.36 -13.98 13.52
N GLU A 361 5.02 -15.06 13.94
CA GLU A 361 5.37 -15.31 15.35
C GLU A 361 6.28 -14.20 15.90
N GLU A 362 7.32 -13.79 15.17
CA GLU A 362 8.20 -12.68 15.54
C GLU A 362 7.45 -11.33 15.55
N GLN A 363 6.52 -11.11 14.60
CA GLN A 363 5.67 -9.92 14.57
C GLN A 363 4.74 -9.82 15.78
N GLY A 364 4.34 -10.95 16.36
CA GLY A 364 3.54 -11.01 17.59
C GLY A 364 2.13 -10.44 17.48
N GLN A 365 1.64 -10.24 16.25
CA GLN A 365 0.30 -9.76 15.95
C GLN A 365 -0.11 -10.20 14.54
N VAL A 366 -1.42 -10.23 14.29
CA VAL A 366 -2.01 -10.47 12.96
C VAL A 366 -3.04 -9.40 12.64
N LEU A 367 -3.57 -9.40 11.42
CA LEU A 367 -4.77 -8.64 11.07
C LEU A 367 -6.03 -9.24 11.73
N LEU A 368 -7.02 -8.38 11.98
CA LEU A 368 -8.34 -8.80 12.45
C LEU A 368 -9.26 -9.06 11.24
N ASP A 369 -8.83 -9.96 10.35
CA ASP A 369 -9.53 -10.34 9.12
C ASP A 369 -9.28 -11.79 8.71
N ASP A 370 -9.78 -12.18 7.54
CA ASP A 370 -9.63 -13.51 6.95
C ASP A 370 -8.16 -13.96 6.85
N ALA A 371 -7.25 -13.04 6.54
CA ALA A 371 -5.83 -13.33 6.35
C ALA A 371 -5.15 -13.57 7.69
N GLY A 372 -5.37 -12.67 8.65
CA GLY A 372 -4.82 -12.82 10.00
C GLY A 372 -5.38 -14.03 10.76
N PHE A 373 -6.67 -14.37 10.55
CA PHE A 373 -7.24 -15.62 11.05
C PHE A 373 -6.50 -16.84 10.51
N SER A 374 -6.22 -16.89 9.20
CA SER A 374 -5.54 -18.01 8.55
C SER A 374 -4.15 -18.25 9.15
N VAL A 375 -3.38 -17.18 9.33
CA VAL A 375 -2.05 -17.22 9.96
C VAL A 375 -2.13 -17.66 11.41
N ALA A 376 -2.98 -17.01 12.22
CA ALA A 376 -3.05 -17.29 13.65
C ALA A 376 -3.54 -18.71 13.95
N ALA A 377 -4.52 -19.22 13.18
CA ALA A 377 -4.97 -20.59 13.27
C ALA A 377 -3.86 -21.58 12.92
N ALA A 378 -3.08 -21.31 11.87
CA ALA A 378 -1.97 -22.17 11.47
C ALA A 378 -0.83 -22.20 12.50
N ILE A 379 -0.53 -21.07 13.14
CA ILE A 379 0.44 -20.99 14.25
C ILE A 379 -0.05 -21.82 15.44
N ARG A 380 -1.31 -21.66 15.86
CA ARG A 380 -1.92 -22.48 16.93
C ARG A 380 -1.79 -23.98 16.62
N ASP A 381 -1.97 -24.35 15.36
CA ASP A 381 -1.91 -25.75 14.91
C ASP A 381 -0.47 -26.27 14.73
N GLY A 382 0.55 -25.47 15.06
CA GLY A 382 1.96 -25.85 15.05
C GLY A 382 2.54 -26.03 13.64
N ARG A 383 2.01 -25.29 12.66
CA ARG A 383 2.46 -25.38 11.25
C ARG A 383 3.71 -24.56 10.94
N ALA A 384 4.17 -23.71 11.86
CA ALA A 384 5.27 -22.80 11.62
C ALA A 384 6.59 -23.51 11.28
N GLN A 385 7.29 -22.99 10.28
CA GLN A 385 8.65 -23.37 9.91
C GLN A 385 9.55 -22.13 9.91
N PRO A 386 10.85 -22.25 10.24
CA PRO A 386 11.77 -21.12 10.17
C PRO A 386 11.83 -20.54 8.74
N PHE A 387 11.78 -19.22 8.64
CA PHE A 387 12.01 -18.54 7.37
C PHE A 387 13.49 -18.60 6.98
N GLU A 388 13.80 -19.27 5.87
CA GLU A 388 15.18 -19.43 5.42
C GLU A 388 15.68 -18.22 4.62
N LYS A 389 16.63 -17.47 5.21
CA LYS A 389 17.33 -16.41 4.49
C LYS A 389 18.50 -16.98 3.69
N SER A 390 18.48 -16.76 2.39
CA SER A 390 19.48 -17.33 1.47
C SER A 390 20.26 -16.24 0.73
N SER A 391 21.36 -16.63 0.09
CA SER A 391 22.04 -15.73 -0.85
C SER A 391 21.19 -15.58 -2.11
N ILE A 392 20.79 -14.35 -2.41
CA ILE A 392 19.87 -14.04 -3.50
C ILE A 392 20.44 -12.97 -4.43
N ASN A 393 19.92 -12.94 -5.65
CA ASN A 393 20.23 -11.92 -6.62
C ASN A 393 18.95 -11.44 -7.29
N LEU A 394 18.45 -10.29 -6.85
CA LEU A 394 17.20 -9.71 -7.34
C LEU A 394 17.51 -8.75 -8.49
N THR A 395 17.00 -9.05 -9.68
CA THR A 395 17.13 -8.16 -10.83
C THR A 395 16.29 -6.89 -10.65
N ASP A 396 16.66 -5.82 -11.36
CA ASP A 396 15.94 -4.54 -11.35
C ASP A 396 15.36 -4.18 -12.73
N GLY A 397 14.34 -3.31 -12.72
CA GLY A 397 13.53 -2.89 -13.85
C GLY A 397 12.43 -3.89 -14.20
N ALA A 398 11.38 -3.41 -14.87
CA ALA A 398 10.17 -4.19 -15.21
C ALA A 398 10.44 -5.58 -15.83
N ASN A 399 11.52 -5.69 -16.60
CA ASN A 399 11.93 -6.91 -17.30
C ASN A 399 13.16 -7.61 -16.68
N GLY A 400 13.69 -7.12 -15.54
CA GLY A 400 14.86 -7.69 -14.86
C GLY A 400 16.18 -7.49 -15.60
N GLN A 401 16.31 -6.40 -16.37
CA GLN A 401 17.46 -6.14 -17.26
C GLN A 401 18.23 -4.86 -16.91
N GLN A 402 17.91 -4.21 -15.79
CA GLN A 402 18.50 -2.92 -15.40
C GLN A 402 19.40 -3.05 -14.16
N GLY A 403 20.15 -4.14 -14.08
CA GLY A 403 21.00 -4.43 -12.92
C GLY A 403 20.23 -5.18 -11.83
N GLY A 404 20.58 -4.95 -10.56
CA GLY A 404 19.96 -5.65 -9.43
C GLY A 404 20.61 -5.38 -8.06
N VAL A 405 20.14 -6.11 -7.07
CA VAL A 405 20.69 -6.17 -5.70
C VAL A 405 21.02 -7.61 -5.37
N ALA A 406 22.29 -7.87 -5.05
CA ALA A 406 22.73 -9.16 -4.54
C ALA A 406 22.85 -9.09 -3.01
N VAL A 407 22.32 -10.10 -2.33
CA VAL A 407 22.51 -10.31 -0.89
C VAL A 407 23.27 -11.61 -0.75
N LEU A 408 24.50 -11.55 -0.25
CA LEU A 408 25.37 -12.72 -0.06
C LEU A 408 25.49 -12.99 1.44
N ARG A 409 25.08 -14.19 1.85
CA ARG A 409 25.00 -14.61 3.26
C ARG A 409 25.97 -15.76 3.51
N GLN A 410 26.74 -15.67 4.58
CA GLN A 410 27.63 -16.72 5.05
C GLN A 410 27.29 -17.06 6.51
N GLY A 411 27.31 -18.36 6.84
CA GLY A 411 27.24 -18.83 8.22
C GLY A 411 25.93 -18.49 8.92
N ASP A 412 24.80 -18.65 8.22
CA ASP A 412 23.46 -18.32 8.75
C ASP A 412 23.39 -16.86 9.26
N GLU A 413 23.69 -15.93 8.34
CA GLU A 413 23.81 -14.49 8.61
C GLU A 413 24.92 -14.07 9.59
N ASP A 414 25.90 -14.93 9.92
CA ASP A 414 27.17 -14.52 10.55
C ASP A 414 27.78 -13.32 9.82
N LEU A 415 27.80 -13.36 8.49
CA LEU A 415 28.15 -12.23 7.62
C LEU A 415 27.14 -12.09 6.48
N THR A 416 26.72 -10.85 6.22
CA THR A 416 25.86 -10.50 5.08
C THR A 416 26.46 -9.33 4.32
N LEU A 417 26.74 -9.53 3.03
CA LEU A 417 27.17 -8.48 2.09
C LEU A 417 25.99 -8.13 1.19
N VAL A 418 25.63 -6.85 1.14
CA VAL A 418 24.65 -6.32 0.19
C VAL A 418 25.41 -5.58 -0.89
N PHE A 419 25.25 -6.00 -2.14
CA PHE A 419 25.89 -5.38 -3.29
C PHE A 419 24.84 -4.81 -4.23
N LYS A 420 24.83 -3.48 -4.37
CA LYS A 420 23.84 -2.73 -5.14
C LYS A 420 24.41 -2.34 -6.50
N TYR A 421 23.88 -2.96 -7.54
CA TYR A 421 24.18 -2.67 -8.94
C TYR A 421 22.91 -2.37 -9.73
N ALA A 422 21.89 -1.86 -9.04
CA ALA A 422 20.55 -1.59 -9.53
C ALA A 422 20.46 -0.31 -10.40
N ALA A 423 19.29 -0.09 -11.00
CA ALA A 423 18.93 1.15 -11.67
C ALA A 423 18.87 2.31 -10.67
N GLN A 424 18.34 3.47 -11.07
CA GLN A 424 18.35 4.64 -10.20
C GLN A 424 17.43 4.49 -8.99
N GLY A 425 16.24 3.89 -9.13
CA GLY A 425 15.22 3.91 -8.08
C GLY A 425 14.39 5.20 -8.07
N LEU A 426 14.13 5.76 -9.25
CA LEU A 426 13.30 6.95 -9.48
C LEU A 426 13.73 8.16 -8.62
N SER A 427 12.79 8.93 -8.07
CA SER A 427 13.03 10.10 -7.23
C SER A 427 13.75 9.78 -5.92
N HIS A 428 13.63 8.55 -5.42
CA HIS A 428 14.25 8.12 -4.17
C HIS A 428 15.68 7.58 -4.33
N GLY A 429 16.15 7.46 -5.58
CA GLY A 429 17.46 6.94 -5.93
C GLY A 429 18.64 7.74 -5.42
N HIS A 430 19.71 7.03 -5.05
CA HIS A 430 21.01 7.60 -4.70
C HIS A 430 22.01 7.50 -5.86
N TYR A 431 23.05 8.33 -5.85
CA TYR A 431 24.13 8.32 -6.86
C TYR A 431 25.23 7.33 -6.48
N ASP A 432 24.91 6.05 -6.36
CA ASP A 432 25.72 5.07 -5.62
C ASP A 432 25.93 3.75 -6.39
N LYS A 433 26.11 3.82 -7.72
CA LYS A 433 26.31 2.61 -8.53
C LYS A 433 27.47 1.77 -8.02
N LEU A 434 27.24 0.45 -7.96
CA LEU A 434 28.19 -0.55 -7.46
C LEU A 434 28.57 -0.34 -5.98
N SER A 435 27.69 0.30 -5.19
CA SER A 435 27.87 0.41 -3.75
C SER A 435 27.69 -0.94 -3.06
N PHE A 436 28.24 -1.05 -1.85
CA PHE A 436 28.04 -2.21 -1.01
C PHE A 436 27.95 -1.82 0.47
N SER A 437 27.24 -2.64 1.24
CA SER A 437 27.21 -2.59 2.70
C SER A 437 27.49 -3.99 3.26
N LEU A 438 28.03 -4.05 4.47
CA LEU A 438 28.44 -5.29 5.13
C LEU A 438 27.90 -5.31 6.56
N TYR A 439 27.35 -6.45 6.96
CA TYR A 439 26.75 -6.69 8.26
C TYR A 439 27.38 -7.93 8.89
N GLU A 440 27.59 -7.89 10.21
CA GLU A 440 27.99 -9.04 11.03
C GLU A 440 26.86 -9.32 12.02
N LYS A 441 26.12 -10.43 11.85
CA LYS A 441 24.97 -10.79 12.72
C LYS A 441 23.94 -9.68 12.89
N GLY A 442 23.68 -8.94 11.82
CA GLY A 442 22.76 -7.80 11.80
C GLY A 442 23.40 -6.46 12.21
N ASP A 443 24.58 -6.44 12.82
CA ASP A 443 25.26 -5.18 13.12
C ASP A 443 25.91 -4.61 11.84
N GLU A 444 25.68 -3.32 11.57
CA GLU A 444 26.26 -2.65 10.40
C GLU A 444 27.78 -2.44 10.56
N VAL A 445 28.58 -3.06 9.70
CA VAL A 445 30.05 -2.90 9.65
C VAL A 445 30.46 -1.86 8.62
N LEU A 446 29.94 -1.98 7.39
CA LEU A 446 30.09 -0.97 6.34
C LEU A 446 28.69 -0.45 6.01
N GLN A 447 28.45 0.79 6.42
CA GLN A 447 27.13 1.38 6.44
C GLN A 447 26.78 2.03 5.10
N ASP A 448 25.49 2.01 4.78
CA ASP A 448 24.86 3.03 3.93
C ASP A 448 24.22 4.08 4.85
N TYR A 449 24.16 5.34 4.43
CA TYR A 449 23.59 6.41 5.26
C TYR A 449 22.06 6.33 5.32
N GLY A 450 21.41 5.86 4.26
CA GLY A 450 19.97 6.01 4.08
C GLY A 450 19.60 7.47 3.84
N MET A 451 18.46 7.94 4.37
CA MET A 451 17.95 9.30 4.12
C MET A 451 18.26 10.31 5.24
N ALA A 452 18.34 11.60 4.88
CA ALA A 452 18.31 12.71 5.83
C ALA A 452 16.88 13.23 6.03
N ARG A 453 16.13 12.58 6.93
CA ARG A 453 14.75 12.89 7.25
C ARG A 453 14.38 12.43 8.66
N PHE A 454 13.47 13.15 9.31
CA PHE A 454 12.91 12.78 10.62
C PHE A 454 11.40 12.63 10.50
N VAL A 455 10.93 11.43 10.16
CA VAL A 455 9.52 11.18 9.82
C VAL A 455 8.58 11.62 10.97
N ASN A 456 7.53 12.39 10.62
CA ASN A 456 6.54 12.94 11.55
C ASN A 456 7.11 13.85 12.67
N ILE A 457 8.31 14.42 12.49
CA ILE A 457 8.84 15.42 13.42
C ILE A 457 8.72 16.81 12.79
N GLU A 458 7.67 17.55 13.20
CA GLU A 458 7.32 18.86 12.61
C GLU A 458 8.50 19.85 12.62
N GLN A 459 9.27 19.89 13.71
CA GLN A 459 10.40 20.82 13.86
C GLN A 459 11.59 20.48 12.95
N LYS A 460 11.58 19.32 12.28
CA LYS A 460 12.60 18.85 11.35
C LYS A 460 12.07 18.87 9.93
N GLY A 461 11.93 20.08 9.39
CA GLY A 461 11.44 20.28 8.02
C GLY A 461 10.02 19.76 7.82
N GLY A 462 9.19 19.78 8.87
CA GLY A 462 7.82 19.25 8.80
C GLY A 462 7.78 17.73 8.66
N GLY A 463 8.81 17.02 9.10
CA GLY A 463 8.94 15.58 8.89
C GLY A 463 9.12 15.14 7.42
N ASN A 464 9.42 16.09 6.53
CA ASN A 464 9.79 15.83 5.14
C ASN A 464 11.32 15.69 5.00
N TYR A 465 11.79 15.34 3.80
CA TYR A 465 13.21 15.37 3.45
C TYR A 465 13.82 16.74 3.76
N LEU A 466 15.00 16.68 4.38
CA LEU A 466 15.81 17.86 4.64
C LEU A 466 16.65 18.21 3.40
N THR A 467 17.18 19.43 3.33
CA THR A 467 18.10 19.84 2.25
C THR A 467 19.31 18.91 2.18
N GLU A 468 19.77 18.40 3.33
CA GLU A 468 20.86 17.44 3.45
C GLU A 468 20.57 16.10 2.77
N ASN A 469 19.31 15.79 2.45
CA ASN A 469 19.01 14.57 1.70
C ASN A 469 19.59 14.67 0.29
N THR A 470 19.36 15.79 -0.38
CA THR A 470 19.91 16.08 -1.70
C THR A 470 21.39 16.37 -1.64
N THR A 471 21.84 17.20 -0.69
CA THR A 471 23.23 17.70 -0.68
C THR A 471 24.24 16.75 -0.04
N TRP A 472 23.78 15.73 0.71
CA TRP A 472 24.64 14.75 1.36
C TRP A 472 24.20 13.32 1.11
N ALA A 473 23.02 12.92 1.60
CA ALA A 473 22.60 11.52 1.66
C ALA A 473 22.60 10.83 0.29
N LYS A 474 22.15 11.52 -0.76
CA LYS A 474 22.13 11.00 -2.14
C LYS A 474 23.49 10.99 -2.85
N GLN A 475 24.47 11.74 -2.36
CA GLN A 475 25.73 11.99 -3.09
C GLN A 475 26.67 10.79 -3.04
N THR A 476 27.43 10.55 -4.11
CA THR A 476 28.30 9.36 -4.23
C THR A 476 29.34 9.27 -3.11
N ILE A 477 29.85 10.41 -2.64
CA ILE A 477 30.84 10.48 -1.56
C ILE A 477 30.31 9.97 -0.21
N ALA A 478 28.99 9.91 -0.02
CA ALA A 478 28.36 9.35 1.18
C ALA A 478 28.26 7.81 1.17
N HIS A 479 28.71 7.14 0.10
CA HIS A 479 28.53 5.70 -0.11
C HIS A 479 29.86 4.97 -0.29
N ASN A 480 29.85 3.65 -0.06
CA ASN A 480 31.00 2.77 -0.27
C ASN A 480 31.17 2.41 -1.77
N THR A 481 31.48 3.41 -2.59
CA THR A 481 31.72 3.25 -4.04
C THR A 481 32.77 4.24 -4.55
N LEU A 482 33.08 4.20 -5.84
CA LEU A 482 34.08 5.06 -6.47
C LEU A 482 33.56 6.49 -6.64
N VAL A 483 34.35 7.49 -6.22
CA VAL A 483 34.16 8.90 -6.57
C VAL A 483 35.28 9.34 -7.51
N GLN A 484 34.93 9.99 -8.62
CA GLN A 484 35.90 10.56 -9.54
C GLN A 484 35.84 12.08 -9.49
N ASN A 485 36.99 12.73 -9.27
CA ASN A 485 37.13 14.20 -9.26
C ASN A 485 36.12 14.90 -8.32
N GLU A 486 35.85 14.32 -7.15
CA GLU A 486 34.88 14.86 -6.18
C GLU A 486 33.48 15.11 -6.77
N THR A 487 33.12 14.41 -7.85
CA THR A 487 31.85 14.54 -8.57
C THR A 487 31.03 13.27 -8.38
N SER A 488 29.74 13.43 -8.05
CA SER A 488 28.82 12.30 -7.95
C SER A 488 28.63 11.62 -9.31
N HIS A 489 28.29 10.33 -9.28
CA HIS A 489 27.85 9.59 -10.46
C HIS A 489 26.79 10.39 -11.21
N PHE A 490 26.93 10.44 -12.54
CA PHE A 490 26.01 11.15 -13.44
C PHE A 490 25.88 12.67 -13.21
N GLU A 491 26.85 13.29 -12.52
CA GLU A 491 26.88 14.72 -12.19
C GLU A 491 25.88 15.16 -11.10
N GLY A 492 25.30 14.19 -10.39
CA GLY A 492 24.20 14.44 -9.45
C GLY A 492 22.88 14.59 -10.16
#